data_AF-A0A1D2QCA8-F1
#
_entry.id   AF-A0A1D2QCA8-F1
#
_cell.length_a   1.000
_cell.length_b   1.000
_cell.length_c   1.000
_cell.angle_alpha   90.00
_cell.angle_beta   90.00
_cell.angle_gamma   90.00
#
_symmetry.space_group_name_H-M   'P 1'
#
loop_
_entity.id
_entity.type
_entity.pdbx_description
1 polymer ?
#
loop_
_entity_poly.entity_id
_entity_poly.type
_entity_poly.pdbx_seq_one_letter_code
_entity_poly.pdbx_strand_id
1 'polypeptide(L)'
;MTVEVVFDATAYPEHISRVYVDIELQLDGNFYIHYVERWEDDRKECRWDRHDNPHNARDHYHPFPAATTDDAEDRRYPEDFFDVIGEVITDIQARWGNTFEIADQTTNRIQPVGKDG
;
A
#
# COMPACT_ATOMS: atom_id res chain seq x y z
N MET A 1 11.96 9.13 14.01
CA MET A 1 12.72 7.90 13.69
C MET A 1 12.02 7.28 12.50
N THR A 2 12.75 6.93 11.45
CA THR A 2 12.16 6.30 10.26
C THR A 2 12.54 4.83 10.23
N VAL A 3 11.56 3.97 9.99
CA VAL A 3 11.76 2.53 9.78
C VAL A 3 11.27 2.21 8.38
N GLU A 4 12.13 1.57 7.58
CA GLU A 4 11.73 0.98 6.30
C GLU A 4 11.55 -0.52 6.48
N VAL A 5 10.41 -1.04 6.03
CA VAL A 5 10.18 -2.50 5.89
C VAL A 5 10.19 -2.85 4.43
N VAL A 6 11.11 -3.74 4.02
CA VAL A 6 11.19 -4.26 2.65
C VAL A 6 10.69 -5.70 2.64
N PHE A 7 9.81 -6.01 1.70
CA PHE A 7 9.27 -7.35 1.53
C PHE A 7 10.12 -8.17 0.54
N ASP A 8 10.06 -9.50 0.64
CA ASP A 8 10.74 -10.38 -0.30
C ASP A 8 10.20 -10.15 -1.72
N ALA A 9 11.11 -9.91 -2.69
CA ALA A 9 10.72 -9.63 -4.07
C ALA A 9 9.97 -10.80 -4.73
N THR A 10 10.20 -12.04 -4.28
CA THR A 10 9.47 -13.22 -4.76
C THR A 10 8.03 -13.29 -4.26
N ALA A 11 7.66 -12.44 -3.29
CA ALA A 11 6.29 -12.26 -2.83
C ALA A 11 5.47 -11.33 -3.75
N TYR A 12 5.99 -10.93 -4.90
CA TYR A 12 5.29 -10.09 -5.87
C TYR A 12 5.41 -10.63 -7.29
N PRO A 13 4.43 -10.32 -8.17
CA PRO A 13 4.57 -10.60 -9.59
C PRO A 13 5.80 -9.92 -10.21
N GLU A 14 6.33 -10.50 -11.28
CA GLU A 14 7.58 -10.06 -11.94
C GLU A 14 7.61 -8.57 -12.34
N HIS A 15 6.45 -7.95 -12.54
CA HIS A 15 6.33 -6.54 -12.92
C HIS A 15 6.50 -5.53 -11.76
N ILE A 16 6.70 -6.01 -10.52
CA ILE A 16 6.96 -5.17 -9.35
C ILE A 16 8.43 -5.32 -8.94
N SER A 17 9.21 -4.26 -9.11
CA SER A 17 10.65 -4.23 -8.84
C SER A 17 10.99 -4.04 -7.36
N ARG A 18 10.11 -3.37 -6.59
CA ARG A 18 10.30 -3.12 -5.16
C ARG A 18 8.99 -2.81 -4.47
N VAL A 19 8.85 -3.29 -3.25
CA VAL A 19 7.79 -2.86 -2.32
C VAL A 19 8.40 -2.52 -0.98
N TYR A 20 7.99 -1.38 -0.41
CA TYR A 20 8.45 -0.95 0.89
C TYR A 20 7.36 -0.19 1.66
N VAL A 21 7.52 -0.14 2.98
CA VAL A 21 6.74 0.70 3.89
C VAL A 21 7.69 1.63 4.62
N ASP A 22 7.49 2.94 4.48
CA ASP A 22 8.15 3.95 5.31
C ASP A 22 7.24 4.30 6.48
N ILE A 23 7.78 4.22 7.70
CA ILE A 23 7.05 4.53 8.93
C ILE A 23 7.77 5.68 9.65
N GLU A 24 7.06 6.77 9.85
CA GLU A 24 7.47 7.88 10.70
C GLU A 24 6.54 7.98 11.92
N LEU A 25 7.11 7.91 13.12
CA LEU A 25 6.40 8.11 14.39
C LEU A 25 6.99 9.27 15.16
N GLN A 26 6.12 10.16 15.66
CA GLN A 26 6.45 11.34 16.45
C GLN A 26 6.06 11.18 17.93
N LEU A 27 6.65 12.00 18.81
CA LEU A 27 6.47 11.91 20.26
C LEU A 27 5.06 12.32 20.74
N ASP A 28 4.34 13.10 19.94
CA ASP A 28 2.97 13.54 20.19
C ASP A 28 1.91 12.54 19.68
N GLY A 29 2.36 11.36 19.21
CA GLY A 29 1.51 10.32 18.67
C GLY A 29 1.11 10.54 17.21
N ASN A 30 1.59 11.60 16.55
CA ASN A 30 1.43 11.75 15.11
C ASN A 30 2.30 10.74 14.36
N PHE A 31 1.80 10.28 13.21
CA PHE A 31 2.52 9.34 12.37
C PHE A 31 2.21 9.54 10.89
N TYR A 32 3.13 9.05 10.06
CA TYR A 32 2.96 8.89 8.63
C TYR A 32 3.42 7.49 8.26
N ILE A 33 2.54 6.71 7.67
CA ILE A 33 2.87 5.36 7.20
C ILE A 33 2.61 5.32 5.71
N HIS A 34 3.64 5.02 4.93
CA HIS A 34 3.63 5.13 3.48
C HIS A 34 3.98 3.80 2.83
N TYR A 35 3.00 3.17 2.19
CA TYR A 35 3.20 1.97 1.39
C TYR A 35 3.45 2.35 -0.07
N VAL A 36 4.50 1.78 -0.69
CA VAL A 36 4.86 2.05 -2.09
C VAL A 36 5.16 0.76 -2.83
N GLU A 37 4.56 0.62 -4.01
CA GLU A 37 4.91 -0.36 -5.04
C GLU A 37 5.62 0.35 -6.20
N ARG A 38 6.82 -0.14 -6.55
CA ARG A 38 7.56 0.29 -7.75
C ARG A 38 7.35 -0.73 -8.86
N TRP A 39 6.54 -0.36 -9.84
CA TRP A 39 6.33 -1.11 -11.06
C TRP A 39 7.35 -0.65 -12.12
N GLU A 40 7.53 -1.41 -13.20
CA GLU A 40 8.52 -1.07 -14.24
C GLU A 40 8.36 0.36 -14.78
N ASP A 41 7.11 0.78 -15.03
CA ASP A 41 6.77 2.09 -15.60
C ASP A 41 5.89 2.96 -14.69
N ASP A 42 5.60 2.51 -13.46
CA ASP A 42 4.62 3.17 -12.60
C ASP A 42 5.01 3.12 -11.11
N ARG A 43 4.49 4.06 -10.34
CA ARG A 43 4.58 4.06 -8.88
C ARG A 43 3.17 4.11 -8.32
N LYS A 44 2.85 3.14 -7.48
CA LYS A 44 1.58 3.11 -6.80
C LYS A 44 1.77 3.14 -5.29
N GLU A 45 0.90 3.84 -4.60
CA GLU A 45 1.09 4.18 -3.21
C GLU A 45 -0.22 4.45 -2.47
N CYS A 46 -0.21 4.21 -1.17
CA CYS A 46 -1.24 4.65 -0.22
C CYS A 46 -0.59 5.06 1.10
N ARG A 47 -1.31 5.83 1.91
CA ARG A 47 -0.78 6.34 3.18
C ARG A 47 -1.82 6.31 4.30
N TRP A 48 -1.35 6.04 5.51
CA TRP A 48 -2.13 6.16 6.75
C TRP A 48 -1.47 7.23 7.59
N ASP A 49 -2.19 8.31 7.85
CA ASP A 49 -1.63 9.52 8.40
C ASP A 49 -2.43 9.94 9.65
N ARG A 50 -1.69 10.33 10.70
CA ARG A 50 -2.21 11.01 11.88
C ARG A 50 -1.46 12.30 12.06
N HIS A 51 -2.07 13.43 11.69
CA HIS A 51 -1.54 14.77 11.93
C HIS A 51 -2.62 15.83 11.76
N ASP A 52 -2.41 17.00 12.37
CA ASP A 52 -3.30 18.13 12.16
C ASP A 52 -3.12 18.70 10.73
N ASN A 53 -4.23 18.96 10.05
CA ASN A 53 -4.26 19.66 8.77
C ASN A 53 -5.60 20.41 8.58
N PRO A 54 -5.72 21.35 7.61
CA PRO A 54 -6.93 22.14 7.44
C PRO A 54 -8.01 21.50 6.55
N HIS A 55 -7.79 20.32 6.00
CA HIS A 55 -8.62 19.74 4.93
C HIS A 55 -9.30 18.41 5.31
N ASN A 56 -8.75 17.66 6.27
CA ASN A 56 -9.22 16.35 6.72
C ASN A 56 -9.22 16.28 8.25
N ALA A 57 -9.84 15.23 8.79
CA ALA A 57 -9.67 14.86 10.18
C ALA A 57 -8.19 14.55 10.49
N ARG A 58 -7.82 14.68 11.76
CA ARG A 58 -6.46 14.39 12.24
C ARG A 58 -5.97 13.02 11.77
N ASP A 59 -6.85 12.02 11.83
CA ASP A 59 -6.61 10.70 11.28
C ASP A 59 -7.25 10.60 9.88
N HIS A 60 -6.47 10.23 8.87
CA HIS A 60 -6.94 10.08 7.50
C HIS A 60 -6.11 9.08 6.70
N TYR A 61 -6.73 8.53 5.66
CA TYR A 61 -6.15 7.57 4.73
C TYR A 61 -6.08 8.17 3.33
N HIS A 62 -4.90 8.10 2.70
CA HIS A 62 -4.75 8.41 1.28
C HIS A 62 -4.82 7.12 0.48
N PRO A 63 -5.85 6.93 -0.38
CA PRO A 63 -6.10 5.66 -1.03
C PRO A 63 -5.10 5.34 -2.14
N PHE A 64 -4.92 4.04 -2.34
CA PHE A 64 -4.20 3.46 -3.47
C PHE A 64 -4.97 3.72 -4.77
N PRO A 65 -4.31 3.99 -5.92
CA PRO A 65 -2.87 3.89 -6.18
C PRO A 65 -2.07 5.20 -6.11
N ALA A 66 -2.70 6.36 -5.90
CA ALA A 66 -2.03 7.64 -6.13
C ALA A 66 -1.70 8.42 -4.85
N ALA A 67 -2.32 8.06 -3.72
CA ALA A 67 -2.19 8.75 -2.44
C ALA A 67 -2.28 10.29 -2.53
N THR A 68 -3.18 10.80 -3.39
CA THR A 68 -3.30 12.25 -3.61
C THR A 68 -3.91 12.93 -2.38
N THR A 69 -3.65 14.23 -2.22
CA THR A 69 -4.28 15.03 -1.16
C THR A 69 -5.80 15.14 -1.35
N ASP A 70 -6.26 15.24 -2.59
CA ASP A 70 -7.67 15.46 -2.91
C ASP A 70 -8.53 14.21 -2.65
N ASP A 71 -7.93 13.02 -2.67
CA ASP A 71 -8.62 11.75 -2.43
C ASP A 71 -8.51 11.27 -0.96
N ALA A 72 -8.01 12.11 -0.04
CA ALA A 72 -7.87 11.73 1.36
C ALA A 72 -9.22 11.49 2.03
N GLU A 73 -9.35 10.34 2.69
CA GLU A 73 -10.57 9.91 3.38
C GLU A 73 -10.35 9.94 4.89
N ASP A 74 -11.25 10.60 5.62
CA ASP A 74 -11.25 10.58 7.09
C ASP A 74 -11.39 9.14 7.59
N ARG A 75 -10.48 8.71 8.45
CA ARG A 75 -10.44 7.35 9.00
C ARG A 75 -10.00 7.43 10.44
N ARG A 76 -10.60 6.69 11.37
CA ARG A 76 -10.14 6.69 12.77
C ARG A 76 -9.16 5.55 13.00
N TYR A 77 -8.05 5.84 13.65
CA TYR A 77 -7.08 4.82 14.03
C TYR A 77 -7.07 4.57 15.55
N PRO A 78 -6.63 3.38 16.00
CA PRO A 78 -6.35 3.12 17.41
C PRO A 78 -5.40 4.15 18.05
N GLU A 79 -5.48 4.31 19.36
CA GLU A 79 -4.53 5.14 20.13
C GLU A 79 -3.18 4.43 20.29
N ASP A 80 -3.18 3.10 20.49
CA ASP A 80 -1.96 2.30 20.54
C ASP A 80 -1.38 2.15 19.14
N PHE A 81 -0.14 2.59 18.95
CA PHE A 81 0.53 2.54 17.66
C PHE A 81 0.74 1.11 17.14
N PHE A 82 0.89 0.11 18.01
CA PHE A 82 1.00 -1.28 17.56
C PHE A 82 -0.32 -1.81 16.98
N ASP A 83 -1.47 -1.35 17.49
CA ASP A 83 -2.77 -1.66 16.90
C ASP A 83 -2.93 -1.00 15.53
N VAL A 84 -2.44 0.24 15.36
CA VAL A 84 -2.36 0.92 14.05
C VAL A 84 -1.54 0.09 13.06
N ILE A 85 -0.36 -0.40 13.46
CA ILE A 85 0.47 -1.25 12.61
C ILE A 85 -0.26 -2.55 12.23
N GLY A 86 -1.04 -3.13 13.13
CA GLY A 86 -1.88 -4.29 12.82
C GLY A 86 -2.92 -4.02 11.72
N GLU A 87 -3.60 -2.87 11.79
CA GLU A 87 -4.55 -2.44 10.76
C GLU A 87 -3.85 -2.20 9.40
N VAL A 88 -2.70 -1.52 9.41
CA VAL A 88 -1.91 -1.24 8.19
C VAL A 88 -1.45 -2.53 7.53
N ILE A 89 -0.93 -3.50 8.30
CA ILE A 89 -0.51 -4.80 7.77
C ILE A 89 -1.70 -5.53 7.16
N THR A 90 -2.88 -5.45 7.79
CA THR A 90 -4.11 -6.07 7.27
C THR A 90 -4.52 -5.47 5.93
N ASP A 91 -4.50 -4.13 5.80
CA ASP A 91 -4.80 -3.43 4.55
C ASP A 91 -3.80 -3.81 3.43
N ILE A 92 -2.49 -3.88 3.76
CA ILE A 92 -1.45 -4.30 2.81
C ILE A 92 -1.65 -5.75 2.36
N GLN A 93 -1.98 -6.67 3.29
CA GLN A 93 -2.25 -8.07 2.95
C GLN A 93 -3.47 -8.21 2.02
N ALA A 94 -4.53 -7.45 2.26
CA ALA A 94 -5.70 -7.43 1.39
C ALA A 94 -5.33 -6.93 -0.03
N ARG A 95 -4.47 -5.92 -0.12
CA ARG A 95 -3.94 -5.41 -1.39
C ARG A 95 -3.17 -6.48 -2.16
N TRP A 96 -2.34 -7.28 -1.49
CA TRP A 96 -1.58 -8.36 -2.15
C TRP A 96 -2.49 -9.45 -2.70
N GLY A 97 -3.53 -9.86 -1.95
CA GLY A 97 -4.54 -10.79 -2.45
C GLY A 97 -5.09 -10.36 -3.80
N ASN A 98 -5.46 -9.07 -3.91
CA ASN A 98 -5.93 -8.49 -5.18
C ASN A 98 -4.83 -8.47 -6.27
N THR A 99 -3.57 -8.19 -5.93
CA THR A 99 -2.47 -8.19 -6.91
C THR A 99 -2.27 -9.58 -7.53
N PHE A 100 -2.25 -10.64 -6.70
CA PHE A 100 -2.07 -12.00 -7.18
C PHE A 100 -3.23 -12.45 -8.07
N GLU A 101 -4.47 -12.10 -7.72
CA GLU A 101 -5.62 -12.39 -8.57
C GLU A 101 -5.51 -11.70 -9.96
N ILE A 102 -5.08 -10.44 -10.00
CA ILE A 102 -4.86 -9.71 -11.27
C ILE A 102 -3.73 -10.34 -12.08
N ALA A 103 -2.62 -10.72 -11.44
CA ALA A 103 -1.48 -11.34 -12.12
C ALA A 103 -1.83 -12.72 -12.70
N ASP A 104 -2.58 -13.54 -11.95
CA ASP A 104 -3.08 -14.83 -12.43
C ASP A 104 -4.03 -14.66 -13.62
N GLN A 105 -4.94 -13.68 -13.58
CA GLN A 105 -5.83 -13.39 -14.70
C GLN A 105 -5.09 -12.89 -15.94
N THR A 106 -4.04 -12.10 -15.76
CA THR A 106 -3.21 -11.58 -16.87
C THR A 106 -2.39 -12.71 -17.50
N THR A 107 -1.82 -13.60 -16.70
CA THR A 107 -1.07 -14.78 -17.16
C THR A 107 -1.97 -15.80 -17.87
N ASN A 108 -3.20 -16.00 -17.38
CA ASN A 108 -4.15 -16.94 -17.96
C ASN A 108 -4.81 -16.44 -19.26
N ARG A 109 -4.69 -15.14 -19.58
CA ARG A 109 -5.06 -14.58 -20.91
C ARG A 109 -4.02 -14.84 -22.00
N ILE A 110 -2.81 -15.30 -21.66
CA ILE A 110 -1.70 -15.56 -22.61
C ILE A 110 -1.53 -17.06 -22.87
N GLN A 111 -2.58 -17.88 -22.70
CA GLN A 111 -2.57 -19.22 -23.32
C GLN A 111 -2.74 -19.07 -24.84
N PRO A 112 -1.84 -19.63 -25.67
CA PRO A 112 -1.92 -19.44 -27.10
C PRO A 112 -3.15 -20.15 -27.68
N VAL A 113 -3.84 -19.45 -28.58
CA VAL A 113 -4.77 -20.05 -29.53
C VAL A 113 -4.07 -21.23 -30.22
N GLY A 114 -4.67 -22.41 -30.08
CA GLY A 114 -4.62 -23.60 -30.93
C GLY A 114 -3.32 -23.88 -31.69
N LYS A 115 -2.67 -25.01 -31.35
CA LYS A 115 -2.10 -25.86 -32.40
C LYS A 115 -3.17 -26.85 -32.84
N ASP A 116 -3.97 -26.42 -33.80
CA ASP A 116 -4.79 -27.31 -34.62
C ASP A 116 -4.09 -27.43 -35.99
N GLY A 117 -3.75 -28.66 -36.40
CA GLY A 117 -3.33 -29.02 -37.76
C GLY A 117 -1.90 -29.49 -37.92
#